data_AF-A0A351GKA4-F1
#
_entry.id   AF-A0A351GKA4-F1
#
_cell.length_a   1.000
_cell.length_b   1.000
_cell.length_c   1.000
_cell.angle_alpha   90.00
_cell.angle_beta   90.00
_cell.angle_gamma   90.00
#
_symmetry.space_group_name_H-M   'P 1'
#
loop_
_entity.id
_entity.type
_entity.pdbx_description
1 polymer ?
#
loop_
_entity_poly.entity_id
_entity_poly.type
_entity_poly.pdbx_seq_one_letter_code
_entity_poly.pdbx_strand_id
1 'polypeptide(L)'
;MSNILPQATGLTVNNVIYRYTTEKDPEADMLVHVQNENAQGNGYIFRSTDDWSGLPGNTINKTIPVGGIGIDFWGDGSIEVEGFGTVLDPEVYYTYQYVPCDNPQSNPECPGYIDPLTLIQEPEIDTSSEDYIQEELDRKANTKAQRDEEEKKERDKFAKATEEKVRESLEKMLGLSIGAGLQEAQDTLLHNALVATNYLPRTYFEQIKGGEYKDVEMLKDSTLPDNANARRVNFAQDIMHQKIVQSQYD
;
A
#
# COMPACT_ATOMS: atom_id res chain seq x y z
N MET A 1 -2.01 0.17 -35.48
CA MET A 1 -1.97 1.63 -35.16
C MET A 1 -1.77 2.04 -33.68
N SER A 2 -1.83 1.12 -32.71
CA SER A 2 -2.14 1.44 -31.30
C SER A 2 -1.13 2.30 -30.54
N ASN A 3 0.09 2.46 -31.06
CA ASN A 3 1.17 3.23 -30.44
C ASN A 3 1.39 4.61 -31.09
N ILE A 4 0.71 4.91 -32.21
CA ILE A 4 0.95 6.13 -33.01
C ILE A 4 -0.09 7.21 -32.69
N LEU A 5 -1.34 6.82 -32.45
CA LEU A 5 -2.44 7.73 -32.11
C LEU A 5 -2.95 7.46 -30.69
N PRO A 6 -3.29 8.52 -29.93
CA PRO A 6 -3.85 8.36 -28.59
C PRO A 6 -5.20 7.63 -28.68
N GLN A 7 -5.37 6.62 -27.83
CA GLN A 7 -6.58 5.81 -27.74
C GLN A 7 -7.66 6.61 -27.00
N ALA A 8 -8.34 7.51 -27.71
CA ALA A 8 -9.40 8.34 -27.16
C ALA A 8 -10.64 8.29 -28.06
N THR A 9 -11.82 8.15 -27.43
CA THR A 9 -13.11 8.19 -28.12
C THR A 9 -13.34 9.60 -28.70
N GLY A 10 -13.85 9.70 -29.92
CA GLY A 10 -14.08 10.99 -30.59
C GLY A 10 -12.83 11.58 -31.29
N LEU A 11 -11.78 10.79 -31.49
CA LEU A 11 -10.63 11.17 -32.32
C LEU A 11 -10.90 10.87 -33.79
N THR A 12 -10.73 11.88 -34.65
CA THR A 12 -10.85 11.77 -36.10
C THR A 12 -9.52 12.18 -36.76
N VAL A 13 -9.12 11.46 -37.81
CA VAL A 13 -7.91 11.76 -38.58
C VAL A 13 -8.30 12.54 -39.84
N ASN A 14 -7.68 13.71 -40.04
CA ASN A 14 -8.01 14.64 -41.12
C ASN A 14 -7.08 14.49 -42.33
N ASN A 15 -5.77 14.40 -42.09
CA ASN A 15 -4.76 14.31 -43.15
C ASN A 15 -3.72 13.25 -42.82
N VAL A 16 -3.24 12.59 -43.86
CA VAL A 16 -2.04 11.75 -43.84
C VAL A 16 -0.95 12.51 -44.59
N ILE A 17 0.13 12.82 -43.91
CA ILE A 17 1.29 13.50 -44.46
C ILE A 17 2.43 12.49 -44.45
N TYR A 18 3.03 12.20 -45.59
CA TYR A 18 4.19 11.30 -45.64
C TYR A 18 5.33 11.93 -46.40
N ARG A 19 6.53 11.57 -45.96
CA ARG A 19 7.80 11.94 -46.55
C ARG A 19 8.69 10.71 -46.64
N TYR A 20 9.28 10.49 -47.80
CA TYR A 20 10.27 9.44 -47.98
C TYR A 20 11.21 9.80 -49.13
N THR A 21 12.40 9.21 -49.14
CA THR A 21 13.38 9.35 -50.21
C THR A 21 13.48 8.05 -50.98
N THR A 22 13.52 8.10 -52.31
CA THR A 22 13.73 6.92 -53.15
C THR A 22 15.17 6.87 -53.66
N GLU A 23 15.75 5.68 -53.64
CA GLU A 23 17.02 5.37 -54.28
C GLU A 23 16.79 4.26 -55.31
N LYS A 24 17.01 4.58 -56.59
CA LYS A 24 16.76 3.67 -57.72
C LYS A 24 17.59 4.07 -58.94
N ASP A 25 17.74 3.13 -59.86
CA ASP A 25 18.24 3.41 -61.21
C ASP A 25 17.18 4.21 -62.00
N PRO A 26 17.52 5.31 -62.69
CA PRO A 26 16.58 6.10 -63.50
C PRO A 26 15.77 5.30 -64.52
N GLU A 27 16.32 4.21 -65.04
CA GLU A 27 15.68 3.37 -66.07
C GLU A 27 14.79 2.26 -65.47
N ALA A 28 14.83 2.05 -64.15
CA ALA A 28 14.00 1.06 -63.48
C ALA A 28 12.58 1.60 -63.25
N ASP A 29 11.59 0.71 -63.20
CA ASP A 29 10.23 1.06 -62.76
C ASP A 29 10.10 0.81 -61.25
N MET A 30 9.42 1.74 -60.56
CA MET A 30 9.20 1.67 -59.11
C MET A 30 7.88 2.33 -58.75
N LEU A 31 7.03 1.61 -58.04
CA LEU A 31 5.77 2.07 -57.46
C LEU A 31 5.86 1.95 -55.95
N VAL A 32 5.50 3.01 -55.24
CA VAL A 32 5.45 3.01 -53.77
C VAL A 32 4.01 3.15 -53.34
N HIS A 33 3.53 2.20 -52.54
CA HIS A 33 2.20 2.19 -51.95
C HIS A 33 2.30 2.53 -50.47
N VAL A 34 1.79 3.69 -50.09
CA VAL A 34 1.56 4.06 -48.69
C VAL A 34 0.12 3.72 -48.37
N GLN A 35 -0.09 2.72 -47.52
CA GLN A 35 -1.42 2.19 -47.26
C GLN A 35 -1.67 1.89 -45.78
N ASN A 36 -2.95 1.85 -45.41
CA ASN A 36 -3.39 1.57 -44.06
C ASN A 36 -4.64 0.69 -44.10
N GLU A 37 -4.60 -0.41 -43.35
CA GLU A 37 -5.69 -1.38 -43.31
C GLU A 37 -6.91 -0.83 -42.58
N ASN A 38 -8.09 -1.36 -42.91
CA ASN A 38 -9.31 -1.07 -42.18
C ASN A 38 -9.43 -2.02 -40.98
N ALA A 39 -9.48 -1.48 -39.76
CA ALA A 39 -9.59 -2.31 -38.55
C ALA A 39 -10.98 -2.98 -38.40
N GLN A 40 -12.04 -2.41 -38.98
CA GLN A 40 -13.42 -2.90 -38.84
C GLN A 40 -13.93 -3.73 -40.02
N GLY A 41 -13.17 -3.82 -41.11
CA GLY A 41 -13.65 -4.45 -42.34
C GLY A 41 -12.52 -4.95 -43.22
N ASN A 42 -12.89 -5.46 -44.40
CA ASN A 42 -11.90 -5.95 -45.36
C ASN A 42 -11.39 -4.79 -46.24
N GLY A 43 -10.08 -4.75 -46.45
CA GLY A 43 -9.42 -3.80 -47.36
C GLY A 43 -8.66 -2.69 -46.65
N TYR A 44 -8.43 -1.58 -47.36
CA TYR A 44 -7.63 -0.45 -46.90
C TYR A 44 -8.51 0.77 -46.65
N ILE A 45 -8.31 1.45 -45.51
CA ILE A 45 -8.97 2.74 -45.21
C ILE A 45 -8.29 3.89 -45.98
N PHE A 46 -7.00 3.74 -46.26
CA PHE A 46 -6.20 4.68 -47.00
C PHE A 46 -5.22 3.93 -47.89
N ARG A 47 -5.13 4.32 -49.17
CA ARG A 47 -4.10 3.83 -50.09
C ARG A 47 -3.71 4.95 -51.04
N SER A 48 -2.44 5.32 -51.02
CA SER A 48 -1.82 6.23 -51.99
C SER A 48 -0.71 5.49 -52.72
N THR A 49 -0.78 5.51 -54.05
CA THR A 49 0.28 5.00 -54.92
C THR A 49 1.02 6.18 -55.53
N ASP A 50 2.34 6.16 -55.42
CA ASP A 50 3.22 7.10 -56.10
C ASP A 50 4.03 6.35 -57.16
N ASP A 51 4.00 6.88 -58.38
CA ASP A 51 4.71 6.31 -59.53
C ASP A 51 6.04 7.04 -59.73
N TRP A 52 7.13 6.28 -59.67
CA TRP A 52 8.50 6.75 -59.88
C TRP A 52 9.10 6.25 -61.20
N SER A 53 8.32 5.61 -62.06
CA SER A 53 8.78 5.03 -63.32
C SER A 53 9.43 6.09 -64.23
N GLY A 54 10.65 5.84 -64.69
CA GLY A 54 11.43 6.77 -65.52
C GLY A 54 11.90 8.06 -64.82
N LEU A 55 11.76 8.17 -63.50
CA LEU A 55 12.24 9.30 -62.71
C LEU A 55 13.46 8.90 -61.88
N PRO A 56 14.48 9.77 -61.76
CA PRO A 56 15.59 9.55 -60.84
C PRO A 56 15.09 9.60 -59.38
N GLY A 57 15.78 8.89 -58.49
CA GLY A 57 15.49 8.89 -57.06
C GLY A 57 15.47 10.31 -56.47
N ASN A 58 14.41 10.62 -55.72
CA ASN A 58 14.23 11.92 -55.06
C ASN A 58 13.39 11.77 -53.78
N THR A 59 13.34 12.85 -52.99
CA THR A 59 12.46 12.94 -51.83
C THR A 59 11.10 13.49 -52.23
N ILE A 60 10.03 12.82 -51.80
CA ILE A 60 8.67 13.33 -51.92
C ILE A 60 8.14 13.75 -50.55
N ASN A 61 7.31 14.78 -50.54
CA ASN A 61 6.49 15.16 -49.41
C ASN A 61 5.06 15.39 -49.92
N LYS A 62 4.11 14.61 -49.41
CA LYS A 62 2.72 14.63 -49.89
C LYS A 62 1.77 14.65 -48.72
N THR A 63 0.75 15.51 -48.83
CA THR A 63 -0.33 15.64 -47.86
C THR A 63 -1.62 15.21 -48.53
N ILE A 64 -2.24 14.15 -48.02
CA ILE A 64 -3.53 13.67 -48.51
C ILE A 64 -4.61 13.92 -47.45
N PRO A 65 -5.64 14.71 -47.77
CA PRO A 65 -6.81 14.85 -46.91
C PRO A 65 -7.67 13.58 -47.00
N VAL A 66 -7.97 12.99 -45.85
CA VAL A 66 -8.79 11.77 -45.70
C VAL A 66 -10.20 12.05 -45.17
N GLY A 67 -10.48 13.30 -44.78
CA GLY A 67 -11.85 13.77 -44.54
C GLY A 67 -12.43 13.46 -43.16
N GLY A 68 -11.61 13.22 -42.14
CA GLY A 68 -12.07 13.09 -40.75
C GLY A 68 -12.55 11.68 -40.40
N ILE A 69 -11.80 10.66 -40.78
CA ILE A 69 -12.13 9.26 -40.49
C ILE A 69 -11.85 8.97 -39.01
N GLY A 70 -12.83 8.41 -38.29
CA GLY A 70 -12.70 8.04 -36.88
C GLY A 70 -11.58 7.03 -36.63
N ILE A 71 -10.92 7.13 -35.47
CA ILE A 71 -9.76 6.29 -35.09
C ILE A 71 -10.07 4.79 -35.17
N ASP A 72 -11.32 4.40 -34.91
CA ASP A 72 -11.74 2.99 -34.87
C ASP A 72 -11.61 2.27 -36.22
N PHE A 73 -11.53 3.01 -37.33
CA PHE A 73 -11.35 2.45 -38.68
C PHE A 73 -9.87 2.27 -39.07
N TRP A 74 -8.93 2.85 -38.31
CA TRP A 74 -7.51 2.84 -38.65
C TRP A 74 -6.80 1.59 -38.12
N GLY A 75 -6.31 0.74 -39.03
CA GLY A 75 -5.64 -0.52 -38.76
C GLY A 75 -4.11 -0.43 -38.76
N ASP A 76 -3.45 -1.42 -39.36
CA ASP A 76 -2.00 -1.40 -39.48
C ASP A 76 -1.55 -0.71 -40.76
N GLY A 77 -0.62 0.23 -40.60
CA GLY A 77 -0.02 0.97 -41.69
C GLY A 77 1.15 0.19 -42.30
N SER A 78 1.21 0.13 -43.63
CA SER A 78 2.30 -0.49 -44.37
C SER A 78 2.75 0.40 -45.53
N ILE A 79 4.05 0.30 -45.86
CA ILE A 79 4.63 0.88 -47.05
C ILE A 79 5.17 -0.28 -47.89
N GLU A 80 4.58 -0.46 -49.06
CA GLU A 80 4.93 -1.54 -49.99
C GLU A 80 5.58 -0.95 -51.24
N VAL A 81 6.62 -1.60 -51.74
CA VAL A 81 7.37 -1.17 -52.92
C VAL A 81 7.24 -2.27 -53.97
N GLU A 82 6.69 -1.91 -55.13
CA GLU A 82 6.63 -2.77 -56.31
C GLU A 82 7.68 -2.27 -57.32
N GLY A 83 8.63 -3.12 -57.71
CA GLY A 83 9.67 -2.79 -58.70
C GLY A 83 11.10 -2.81 -58.14
N PHE A 84 12.01 -2.12 -58.82
CA PHE A 84 13.44 -2.10 -58.48
C PHE A 84 13.87 -0.74 -57.92
N GLY A 85 13.87 -0.64 -56.59
CA GLY A 85 14.34 0.53 -55.85
C GLY A 85 14.16 0.36 -54.34
N THR A 86 14.76 1.25 -53.57
CA THR A 86 14.68 1.26 -52.10
C THR A 86 14.07 2.56 -51.61
N VAL A 87 13.27 2.46 -50.54
CA VAL A 87 12.73 3.62 -49.82
C VAL A 87 13.59 3.85 -48.58
N LEU A 88 14.15 5.06 -48.48
CA LEU A 88 14.97 5.53 -47.38
C LEU A 88 14.20 6.55 -46.54
N ASP A 89 14.42 6.48 -45.23
CA ASP A 89 13.85 7.39 -44.21
C ASP A 89 12.34 7.66 -44.38
N PRO A 90 11.48 6.62 -44.36
CA PRO A 90 10.04 6.82 -44.44
C PRO A 90 9.51 7.42 -43.13
N GLU A 91 8.85 8.57 -43.24
CA GLU A 91 8.15 9.24 -42.15
C GLU A 91 6.68 9.43 -42.53
N VAL A 92 5.78 9.07 -41.62
CA VAL A 92 4.34 9.25 -41.79
C VAL A 92 3.77 9.96 -40.57
N TYR A 93 3.13 11.10 -40.82
CA TYR A 93 2.48 11.93 -39.84
C TYR A 93 0.97 11.94 -40.08
N TYR A 94 0.21 11.87 -38.98
CA TYR A 94 -1.24 11.91 -39.00
C TYR A 94 -1.70 13.16 -38.26
N THR A 95 -2.48 14.01 -38.93
CA THR A 95 -3.12 15.14 -38.24
C THR A 95 -4.48 14.69 -37.74
N TYR A 96 -4.72 14.81 -36.44
CA TYR A 96 -6.00 14.43 -35.83
C TYR A 96 -6.70 15.63 -35.21
N GLN A 97 -8.02 15.50 -35.09
CA GLN A 97 -8.88 16.38 -34.32
C GLN A 97 -9.56 15.56 -33.24
N TYR A 98 -9.52 16.07 -32.02
CA TYR A 98 -10.20 15.48 -30.87
C TYR A 98 -11.43 16.33 -30.55
N VAL A 99 -12.61 15.73 -30.60
CA VAL A 99 -13.85 16.38 -30.16
C VAL A 99 -14.10 15.97 -28.72
N PRO A 100 -13.90 16.88 -27.74
CA PRO A 100 -14.25 16.58 -26.37
C PRO A 100 -15.77 16.38 -26.27
N CYS A 101 -16.20 15.45 -25.41
CA CYS A 101 -17.61 15.20 -25.12
C CYS A 101 -18.46 14.57 -26.23
N ASP A 102 -17.87 13.76 -27.11
CA ASP A 102 -18.62 13.00 -28.12
C ASP A 102 -19.68 12.07 -27.49
N ASN A 103 -19.34 11.44 -26.36
CA ASN A 103 -20.31 10.79 -25.48
C ASN A 103 -20.49 11.63 -24.20
N PRO A 104 -21.71 12.13 -23.91
CA PRO A 104 -21.97 12.98 -22.75
C PRO A 104 -21.74 12.26 -21.41
N GLN A 105 -21.66 10.93 -21.40
CA GLN A 105 -21.37 10.12 -20.21
C GLN A 105 -19.88 9.82 -20.02
N SER A 106 -19.01 10.20 -20.96
CA SER A 106 -17.56 9.92 -20.87
C SER A 106 -16.81 10.85 -19.91
N ASN A 107 -17.34 12.04 -19.63
CA ASN A 107 -16.71 12.99 -18.70
C ASN A 107 -17.79 13.83 -17.98
N PRO A 108 -17.72 13.98 -16.63
CA PRO A 108 -18.61 14.84 -15.85
C PRO A 108 -18.67 16.32 -16.27
N GLU A 109 -17.61 16.83 -16.91
CA GLU A 109 -17.56 18.21 -17.38
C GLU A 109 -18.34 18.43 -18.68
N CYS A 110 -18.83 17.36 -19.30
CA CYS A 110 -19.53 17.44 -20.58
C CYS A 110 -20.98 17.94 -20.41
N PRO A 111 -21.45 18.84 -21.29
CA PRO A 111 -22.84 19.27 -21.28
C PRO A 111 -23.76 18.07 -21.54
N GLY A 112 -24.67 17.81 -20.61
CA GLY A 112 -25.59 16.66 -20.68
C GLY A 112 -25.12 15.40 -19.94
N TYR A 113 -24.02 15.46 -19.17
CA TYR A 113 -23.67 14.41 -18.22
C TYR A 113 -24.76 14.26 -17.16
N ILE A 114 -25.29 13.04 -17.04
CA ILE A 114 -26.26 12.65 -16.00
C ILE A 114 -25.48 11.84 -14.99
N ASP A 115 -25.34 12.37 -13.78
CA ASP A 115 -24.68 11.64 -12.69
C ASP A 115 -25.51 10.39 -12.36
N PRO A 116 -24.95 9.17 -12.46
CA PRO A 116 -25.66 7.95 -12.11
C PRO A 116 -26.20 7.95 -10.67
N LEU A 117 -25.59 8.72 -9.75
CA LEU A 117 -26.07 8.86 -8.38
C LEU A 117 -27.39 9.62 -8.28
N THR A 118 -27.68 10.53 -9.21
CA THR A 118 -28.98 11.25 -9.24
C THR A 118 -30.15 10.35 -9.63
N LEU A 119 -29.87 9.22 -10.27
CA LEU A 119 -30.89 8.23 -10.65
C LEU A 119 -31.20 7.24 -9.53
N ILE A 120 -30.36 7.18 -8.49
CA ILE A 120 -30.61 6.37 -7.31
C ILE A 120 -31.54 7.19 -6.41
N GLN A 121 -32.83 6.88 -6.44
CA GLN A 121 -33.71 7.31 -5.35
C GLN A 121 -33.18 6.67 -4.07
N GLU A 122 -32.65 7.49 -3.17
CA GLU A 122 -32.39 7.03 -1.81
C GLU A 122 -33.70 6.46 -1.25
N PRO A 123 -33.71 5.22 -0.75
CA PRO A 123 -34.88 4.72 -0.05
C PRO A 123 -35.12 5.65 1.13
N GLU A 124 -36.32 6.19 1.25
CA GLU A 124 -36.73 6.98 2.40
C GLU A 124 -36.77 6.02 3.61
N ILE A 125 -35.66 5.92 4.32
CA ILE A 125 -35.54 5.10 5.53
C ILE A 125 -36.35 5.82 6.61
N ASP A 126 -37.44 5.21 7.06
CA ASP A 126 -38.22 5.72 8.18
C ASP A 126 -37.42 5.60 9.49
N THR A 127 -36.63 6.64 9.76
CA THR A 127 -35.82 6.79 10.97
C THR A 127 -36.64 6.95 12.25
N SER A 128 -37.97 7.07 12.16
CA SER A 128 -38.87 7.20 13.32
C SER A 128 -39.43 5.87 13.82
N SER A 129 -39.21 4.78 13.08
CA SER A 129 -39.62 3.44 13.47
C SER A 129 -38.85 2.95 14.70
N GLU A 130 -39.56 2.32 15.66
CA GLU A 130 -38.96 1.77 16.88
C GLU A 130 -37.91 0.69 16.57
N ASP A 131 -38.13 -0.09 15.50
CA ASP A 131 -37.20 -1.13 15.03
C ASP A 131 -35.86 -0.54 14.58
N TYR A 132 -35.87 0.56 13.82
CA TYR A 132 -34.64 1.25 13.38
C TYR A 132 -33.85 1.82 14.58
N ILE A 133 -34.56 2.37 15.57
CA ILE A 133 -33.94 2.91 16.78
C ILE A 133 -33.26 1.79 17.59
N GLN A 134 -33.92 0.64 17.70
CA GLN A 134 -33.38 -0.52 18.41
C GLN A 134 -32.16 -1.11 17.68
N GLU A 135 -32.22 -1.29 16.36
CA GLU A 135 -31.10 -1.76 15.55
C GLU A 135 -29.88 -0.83 15.63
N GLU A 136 -30.10 0.48 15.61
CA GLU A 136 -29.05 1.49 15.77
C GLU A 136 -28.42 1.47 17.17
N LEU A 137 -29.23 1.22 18.21
CA LEU A 137 -28.74 1.05 19.58
C LEU A 137 -27.87 -0.20 19.70
N ASP A 138 -28.31 -1.31 19.13
CA ASP A 138 -27.60 -2.59 19.14
C ASP A 138 -26.29 -2.50 18.34
N ARG A 139 -26.29 -1.81 17.19
CA ARG A 139 -25.08 -1.53 16.42
C ARG A 139 -24.06 -0.71 17.22
N LYS A 140 -24.52 0.31 17.93
CA LYS A 140 -23.67 1.15 18.79
C LYS A 140 -23.13 0.36 19.99
N ALA A 141 -23.93 -0.51 20.60
CA ALA A 141 -23.49 -1.38 21.68
C ALA A 141 -22.40 -2.36 21.21
N ASN A 142 -22.60 -3.00 20.06
CA ASN A 142 -21.63 -3.94 19.48
C ASN A 142 -20.31 -3.28 19.11
N THR A 143 -20.35 -2.10 18.46
CA THR A 143 -19.13 -1.36 18.10
C THR A 143 -18.37 -0.86 19.33
N LYS A 144 -19.08 -0.46 20.39
CA LYS A 144 -18.44 -0.10 21.67
C LYS A 144 -17.78 -1.31 22.34
N ALA A 145 -18.46 -2.45 22.39
CA ALA A 145 -17.92 -3.67 22.96
C ALA A 145 -16.63 -4.13 22.24
N GLN A 146 -16.61 -4.05 20.89
CA GLN A 146 -15.43 -4.37 20.10
C GLN A 146 -14.25 -3.43 20.42
N ARG A 147 -14.49 -2.12 20.50
CA ARG A 147 -13.45 -1.14 20.86
C ARG A 147 -12.91 -1.36 22.27
N ASP A 148 -13.78 -1.64 23.24
CA ASP A 148 -13.37 -1.90 24.61
C ASP A 148 -12.53 -3.20 24.72
N GLU A 149 -12.81 -4.20 23.89
CA GLU A 149 -12.03 -5.44 23.82
C GLU A 149 -10.64 -5.21 23.17
N GLU A 150 -10.58 -4.40 22.10
CA GLU A 150 -9.34 -4.00 21.46
C GLU A 150 -8.44 -3.21 22.42
N GLU A 151 -8.99 -2.23 23.15
CA GLU A 151 -8.21 -1.43 24.11
C GLU A 151 -7.65 -2.30 25.25
N LYS A 152 -8.42 -3.29 25.74
CA LYS A 152 -7.93 -4.25 26.72
C LYS A 152 -6.77 -5.09 26.18
N LYS A 153 -6.88 -5.60 24.95
CA LYS A 153 -5.81 -6.37 24.30
C LYS A 153 -4.53 -5.56 24.12
N GLU A 154 -4.65 -4.27 23.80
CA GLU A 154 -3.49 -3.38 23.69
C GLU A 154 -2.83 -3.11 25.04
N ARG A 155 -3.61 -2.86 26.09
CA ARG A 155 -3.09 -2.69 27.46
C ARG A 155 -2.36 -3.94 27.95
N ASP A 156 -2.91 -5.13 27.69
CA ASP A 156 -2.28 -6.40 28.08
C ASP A 156 -0.97 -6.65 27.32
N LYS A 157 -0.91 -6.33 26.02
CA LYS A 157 0.33 -6.41 25.24
C LYS A 157 1.39 -5.44 25.75
N PHE A 158 1.00 -4.21 26.08
CA PHE A 158 1.90 -3.22 26.63
C PHE A 158 2.46 -3.66 27.99
N ALA A 159 1.61 -4.16 28.89
CA ALA A 159 2.02 -4.69 30.19
C ALA A 159 3.04 -5.83 30.06
N LYS A 160 2.78 -6.81 29.17
CA LYS A 160 3.71 -7.92 28.89
C LYS A 160 5.04 -7.43 28.34
N ALA A 161 5.02 -6.49 27.38
CA ALA A 161 6.24 -5.92 26.81
C ALA A 161 7.07 -5.14 27.85
N THR A 162 6.41 -4.46 28.80
CA THR A 162 7.12 -3.80 29.91
C THR A 162 7.73 -4.81 30.88
N GLU A 163 7.02 -5.91 31.19
CA GLU A 163 7.54 -6.96 32.07
C GLU A 163 8.76 -7.66 31.44
N GLU A 164 8.71 -7.97 30.14
CA GLU A 164 9.84 -8.55 29.40
C GLU A 164 11.07 -7.62 29.42
N LYS A 165 10.88 -6.32 29.17
CA LYS A 165 11.99 -5.33 29.26
C LYS A 165 12.59 -5.24 30.65
N VAL A 166 11.75 -5.27 31.69
CA VAL A 166 12.22 -5.26 33.08
C VAL A 166 13.01 -6.54 33.37
N ARG A 167 12.54 -7.71 32.92
CA ARG A 167 13.27 -8.98 33.05
C ARG A 167 14.61 -8.96 32.33
N GLU A 168 14.66 -8.54 31.07
CA GLU A 168 15.90 -8.42 30.30
C GLU A 168 16.91 -7.47 30.97
N SER A 169 16.42 -6.33 31.48
CA SER A 169 17.26 -5.40 32.25
C SER A 169 17.77 -6.01 33.56
N LEU A 170 16.96 -6.81 34.24
CA LEU A 170 17.36 -7.50 35.47
C LEU A 170 18.41 -8.59 35.17
N GLU A 171 18.21 -9.38 34.11
CA GLU A 171 19.14 -10.43 33.68
C GLU A 171 20.51 -9.86 33.29
N LYS A 172 20.51 -8.69 32.63
CA LYS A 172 21.73 -7.94 32.31
C LYS A 172 22.43 -7.42 33.56
N MET A 173 21.68 -6.91 34.54
CA MET A 173 22.24 -6.43 35.81
C MET A 173 22.77 -7.58 36.69
N LEU A 174 22.13 -8.74 36.63
CA LEU A 174 22.53 -9.96 37.34
C LEU A 174 23.64 -10.75 36.61
N GLY A 175 24.12 -10.27 35.46
CA GLY A 175 25.28 -10.85 34.76
C GLY A 175 25.05 -12.24 34.18
N LEU A 176 23.80 -12.67 34.02
CA LEU A 176 23.44 -13.98 33.46
C LEU A 176 23.62 -14.03 31.94
N SER A 177 23.59 -12.89 31.25
CA SER A 177 23.89 -12.77 29.83
C SER A 177 25.39 -12.60 29.60
N ILE A 178 26.12 -13.72 29.56
CA ILE A 178 27.51 -13.80 29.08
C ILE A 178 28.52 -13.10 30.01
N GLY A 179 29.05 -13.85 30.98
CA GLY A 179 30.39 -13.56 31.49
C GLY A 179 30.58 -13.37 32.98
N ALA A 180 29.71 -13.87 33.87
CA ALA A 180 30.00 -13.84 35.31
C ALA A 180 31.42 -14.39 35.66
N GLY A 181 31.88 -15.46 34.97
CA GLY A 181 33.25 -15.98 35.14
C GLY A 181 34.36 -15.22 34.38
N LEU A 182 34.03 -14.45 33.34
CA LEU A 182 34.99 -13.61 32.61
C LEU A 182 35.21 -12.27 33.32
N GLN A 183 34.17 -11.74 33.95
CA GLN A 183 34.20 -10.52 34.77
C GLN A 183 35.04 -10.77 36.04
N GLU A 184 34.85 -11.89 36.74
CA GLU A 184 35.66 -12.23 37.93
C GLU A 184 37.15 -12.37 37.58
N ALA A 185 37.48 -12.96 36.43
CA ALA A 185 38.87 -13.08 35.96
C ALA A 185 39.47 -11.72 35.52
N GLN A 186 38.69 -10.86 34.87
CA GLN A 186 39.16 -9.53 34.47
C GLN A 186 39.28 -8.58 35.65
N ASP A 187 38.35 -8.64 36.61
CA ASP A 187 38.35 -7.80 37.80
C ASP A 187 39.49 -8.20 38.75
N THR A 188 39.77 -9.50 38.89
CA THR A 188 40.95 -9.97 39.66
C THR A 188 42.27 -9.58 38.99
N LEU A 189 42.36 -9.62 37.65
CA LEU A 189 43.54 -9.18 36.91
C LEU A 189 43.76 -7.67 37.05
N LEU A 190 42.70 -6.87 36.90
CA LEU A 190 42.76 -5.41 37.03
C LEU A 190 43.08 -5.00 38.47
N HIS A 191 42.48 -5.69 39.46
CA HIS A 191 42.79 -5.50 40.87
C HIS A 191 44.27 -5.77 41.16
N ASN A 192 44.81 -6.90 40.70
CA ASN A 192 46.21 -7.24 40.90
C ASN A 192 47.16 -6.25 40.19
N ALA A 193 46.79 -5.78 38.99
CA ALA A 193 47.55 -4.74 38.28
C ALA A 193 47.55 -3.41 39.03
N LEU A 194 46.42 -3.00 39.63
CA LEU A 194 46.32 -1.78 40.44
C LEU A 194 47.06 -1.91 41.79
N VAL A 195 47.03 -3.08 42.42
CA VAL A 195 47.81 -3.34 43.63
C VAL A 195 49.32 -3.28 43.33
N ALA A 196 49.74 -3.80 42.17
CA ALA A 196 51.15 -3.81 41.76
C ALA A 196 51.72 -2.41 41.44
N THR A 197 50.88 -1.43 41.09
CA THR A 197 51.34 -0.05 40.82
C THR A 197 51.64 0.76 42.09
N ASN A 198 51.48 0.18 43.29
CA ASN A 198 51.84 0.78 44.59
C ASN A 198 51.25 2.17 44.85
N TYR A 199 50.14 2.53 44.19
CA TYR A 199 49.50 3.84 44.34
C TYR A 199 48.61 3.91 45.60
N LEU A 200 48.29 2.76 46.20
CA LEU A 200 47.44 2.68 47.39
C LEU A 200 48.28 2.71 48.69
N PRO A 201 47.93 3.55 49.67
CA PRO A 201 48.62 3.58 50.96
C PRO A 201 48.53 2.23 51.69
N ARG A 202 49.59 1.83 52.41
CA ARG A 202 49.66 0.53 53.12
C ARG A 202 48.53 0.29 54.12
N THR A 203 47.85 1.34 54.58
CA THR A 203 46.72 1.27 55.51
C THR A 203 45.50 0.53 54.95
N TYR A 204 45.36 0.44 53.61
CA TYR A 204 44.28 -0.33 52.98
C TYR A 204 44.44 -1.85 53.11
N PHE A 205 45.63 -2.34 53.48
CA PHE A 205 45.89 -3.77 53.67
C PHE A 205 45.77 -4.23 55.13
N GLU A 206 45.44 -3.32 56.06
CA GLU A 206 45.22 -3.69 57.47
C GLU A 206 43.79 -4.24 57.65
N GLN A 207 43.67 -5.45 58.21
CA GLN A 207 42.37 -6.04 58.53
C GLN A 207 41.73 -5.30 59.71
N ILE A 208 40.59 -4.66 59.47
CA ILE A 208 39.77 -4.04 60.52
C ILE A 208 39.05 -5.16 61.28
N LYS A 209 39.25 -5.23 62.60
CA LYS A 209 38.51 -6.19 63.45
C LYS A 209 37.08 -5.68 63.67
N GLY A 210 36.10 -6.35 63.07
CA GLY A 210 34.68 -6.08 63.28
C GLY A 210 34.08 -6.79 64.51
N GLY A 211 32.98 -6.26 65.02
CA GLY A 211 32.11 -6.87 66.04
C GLY A 211 30.64 -6.53 65.77
N GLU A 212 29.70 -7.35 66.25
CA GLU A 212 28.25 -7.21 66.02
C GLU A 212 27.58 -6.40 67.14
N TYR A 213 26.73 -5.44 66.78
CA TYR A 213 25.84 -4.76 67.71
C TYR A 213 24.53 -5.54 67.82
N LYS A 214 24.29 -6.15 68.98
CA LYS A 214 22.96 -6.68 69.31
C LYS A 214 22.10 -5.50 69.76
N ASP A 215 21.05 -5.18 68.99
CA ASP A 215 19.72 -4.90 69.54
C ASP A 215 18.74 -4.41 68.48
N VAL A 216 17.66 -5.17 68.28
CA VAL A 216 16.30 -4.62 68.13
C VAL A 216 15.29 -5.65 68.64
N GLU A 217 14.51 -5.29 69.67
CA GLU A 217 13.40 -6.12 70.17
C GLU A 217 12.26 -6.17 69.16
N MET A 218 11.78 -7.38 68.83
CA MET A 218 10.64 -7.58 67.92
C MET A 218 9.31 -7.43 68.68
N LEU A 219 8.37 -6.65 68.11
CA LEU A 219 7.02 -6.47 68.66
C LEU A 219 6.21 -7.77 68.59
N LYS A 220 5.50 -8.10 69.68
CA LYS A 220 4.63 -9.30 69.76
C LYS A 220 3.25 -9.03 69.17
N ASP A 221 2.88 -9.85 68.20
CA ASP A 221 1.56 -9.83 67.56
C ASP A 221 0.48 -10.47 68.46
N SER A 222 -0.75 -9.97 68.39
CA SER A 222 -1.87 -10.44 69.21
C SER A 222 -2.98 -11.00 68.33
N THR A 223 -3.47 -12.21 68.65
CA THR A 223 -4.51 -12.91 67.87
C THR A 223 -5.91 -12.37 68.16
N LEU A 224 -6.62 -11.97 67.10
CA LEU A 224 -8.02 -11.56 67.15
C LEU A 224 -8.96 -12.80 67.24
N PRO A 225 -10.09 -12.72 67.95
CA PRO A 225 -11.03 -13.84 68.07
C PRO A 225 -11.89 -14.04 66.81
N ASP A 226 -12.11 -15.29 66.45
CA ASP A 226 -12.89 -15.68 65.26
C ASP A 226 -14.41 -15.52 65.47
N ASN A 227 -15.11 -14.96 64.48
CA ASN A 227 -16.56 -14.80 64.50
C ASN A 227 -17.25 -15.90 63.65
N ALA A 228 -17.82 -16.90 64.32
CA ALA A 228 -18.52 -18.02 63.67
C ALA A 228 -19.75 -17.60 62.83
N ASN A 229 -20.37 -16.47 63.15
CA ASN A 229 -21.52 -15.96 62.39
C ASN A 229 -21.10 -15.31 61.06
N ALA A 230 -19.89 -14.76 60.97
CA ALA A 230 -19.37 -14.20 59.72
C ALA A 230 -19.26 -15.27 58.62
N ARG A 231 -18.87 -16.49 59.00
CA ARG A 231 -18.81 -17.63 58.07
C ARG A 231 -20.16 -17.95 57.41
N ARG A 232 -21.26 -17.88 58.17
CA ARG A 232 -22.60 -18.17 57.64
C ARG A 232 -23.11 -17.09 56.70
N VAL A 233 -22.83 -15.82 57.03
CA VAL A 233 -23.22 -14.68 56.19
C VAL A 233 -22.48 -14.71 54.86
N ASN A 234 -21.16 -14.90 54.90
CA ASN A 234 -20.33 -14.97 53.69
C ASN A 234 -20.79 -16.13 52.77
N PHE A 235 -21.02 -17.31 53.34
CA PHE A 235 -21.47 -18.47 52.55
C PHE A 235 -22.85 -18.28 51.92
N ALA A 236 -23.78 -17.64 52.65
CA ALA A 236 -25.11 -17.34 52.10
C ALA A 236 -25.04 -16.31 50.96
N GLN A 237 -24.16 -15.30 51.08
CA GLN A 237 -23.91 -14.33 50.01
C GLN A 237 -23.29 -14.99 48.78
N ASP A 238 -22.32 -15.89 48.97
CA ASP A 238 -21.68 -16.61 47.86
C ASP A 238 -22.68 -17.48 47.09
N ILE A 239 -23.57 -18.19 47.79
CA ILE A 239 -24.64 -18.98 47.14
C ILE A 239 -25.60 -18.07 46.35
N MET A 240 -25.99 -16.92 46.93
CA MET A 240 -26.88 -15.99 46.26
C MET A 240 -26.23 -15.41 45.00
N HIS A 241 -24.94 -15.06 45.08
CA HIS A 241 -24.16 -14.58 43.95
C HIS A 241 -24.10 -15.64 42.84
N GLN A 242 -23.78 -16.90 43.18
CA GLN A 242 -23.73 -18.00 42.20
C GLN A 242 -25.08 -18.21 41.50
N LYS A 243 -26.21 -18.12 42.23
CA LYS A 243 -27.55 -18.21 41.63
C LYS A 243 -27.85 -17.08 40.67
N ILE A 244 -27.49 -15.85 41.02
CA ILE A 244 -27.67 -14.68 40.15
C ILE A 244 -26.84 -14.85 38.86
N VAL A 245 -25.60 -15.30 38.98
CA VAL A 245 -24.74 -15.57 37.82
C VAL A 245 -25.37 -16.65 36.92
N GLN A 246 -25.84 -17.77 37.48
CA GLN A 246 -26.48 -18.83 36.68
C GLN A 246 -27.73 -18.34 35.95
N SER A 247 -28.57 -17.50 36.57
CA SER A 247 -29.77 -16.95 35.93
C SER A 247 -29.51 -16.00 34.75
N GLN A 248 -28.27 -15.57 34.52
CA GLN A 248 -27.91 -14.78 33.35
C GLN A 248 -27.56 -15.65 32.13
N TYR A 249 -27.35 -16.95 32.34
CA TYR A 249 -26.94 -17.89 31.29
C TYR A 249 -28.01 -18.95 30.95
N ASP A 250 -29.09 -19.03 31.72
CA ASP A 250 -30.34 -19.74 31.39
C ASP A 250 -31.35 -18.78 30.75
#